data_AF-A0A0K6I8M9-F1
#
_entry.id   AF-A0A0K6I8M9-F1
#
_cell.length_a   1.000
_cell.length_b   1.000
_cell.length_c   1.000
_cell.angle_alpha   90.00
_cell.angle_beta   90.00
_cell.angle_gamma   90.00
#
_symmetry.space_group_name_H-M   'P 1'
#
loop_
_entity.id
_entity.type
_entity.pdbx_description
1 polymer ?
#
loop_
_entity_poly.entity_id
_entity_poly.type
_entity_poly.pdbx_seq_one_letter_code
_entity_poly.pdbx_strand_id
1 'polypeptide(L)'
;MTGRFLRIACLSALSALLMCSAVDAAQPPAPSRKDTTPLNVLNQPLQSCSKAPLTGYLRNGACEVGDDDAGVHGVCAVMNARFLAFTKSQGNDLTTPNPGTRFPGLKPGEHWCVCAGRWQQALDAGVAPKVVLKATSKQVLNSLFLDDLARHAIDPPKRLPEQPMPSR
;
A
#
# COMPACT_ATOMS: atom_id res chain seq x y z
N MET A 1 65.42 26.47 -29.82
CA MET A 1 65.04 27.11 -31.10
C MET A 1 63.84 26.36 -31.65
N THR A 2 62.74 27.09 -31.77
CA THR A 2 61.36 26.65 -32.00
C THR A 2 61.14 26.05 -33.40
N GLY A 3 60.60 24.84 -33.47
CA GLY A 3 60.08 24.23 -34.68
C GLY A 3 58.62 24.60 -34.91
N ARG A 4 58.27 24.98 -36.15
CA ARG A 4 56.92 25.28 -36.61
C ARG A 4 56.74 24.65 -37.99
N PHE A 5 55.48 24.39 -38.34
CA PHE A 5 54.93 23.97 -39.64
C PHE A 5 55.02 22.44 -39.90
N LEU A 6 54.01 21.76 -40.45
CA LEU A 6 52.84 22.18 -41.20
C LEU A 6 51.76 21.07 -41.13
N ARG A 7 50.49 21.47 -41.16
CA ARG A 7 49.30 20.61 -41.34
C ARG A 7 49.27 20.02 -42.77
N ILE A 8 48.44 18.99 -43.00
CA ILE A 8 47.83 18.46 -44.25
C ILE A 8 47.82 16.91 -44.12
N ALA A 9 46.78 16.14 -44.43
CA ALA A 9 45.40 16.40 -44.79
C ALA A 9 44.56 15.17 -44.41
N CYS A 10 43.29 15.47 -44.18
CA CYS A 10 42.16 14.55 -44.10
C CYS A 10 42.05 13.72 -45.39
N LEU A 11 41.96 12.39 -45.28
CA LEU A 11 41.40 11.52 -46.32
C LEU A 11 40.61 10.41 -45.63
N SER A 12 39.31 10.52 -45.81
CA SER A 12 38.21 9.70 -45.32
C SER A 12 38.24 8.28 -45.85
N ALA A 13 38.41 7.29 -44.97
CA ALA A 13 38.13 5.89 -45.26
C ALA A 13 36.64 5.61 -45.02
N LEU A 14 35.87 5.44 -46.10
CA LEU A 14 34.54 4.87 -46.02
C LEU A 14 34.67 3.38 -45.70
N SER A 15 34.37 3.01 -44.44
CA SER A 15 34.23 1.62 -44.02
C SER A 15 32.75 1.26 -44.05
N ALA A 16 32.37 0.35 -44.94
CA ALA A 16 31.06 -0.28 -44.96
C ALA A 16 30.97 -1.26 -43.79
N LEU A 17 30.36 -0.85 -42.67
CA LEU A 17 29.90 -1.77 -41.64
C LEU A 17 28.40 -2.03 -41.82
N LEU A 18 28.11 -3.28 -42.21
CA LEU A 18 26.80 -3.89 -42.14
C LEU A 18 26.42 -4.04 -40.65
N MET A 19 25.63 -3.11 -40.12
CA MET A 19 25.07 -3.20 -38.78
C MET A 19 23.87 -4.13 -38.79
N CYS A 20 24.11 -5.41 -38.54
CA CYS A 20 23.10 -6.33 -38.04
C CYS A 20 23.06 -6.17 -36.51
N SER A 21 21.96 -5.67 -35.93
CA SER A 21 21.52 -5.75 -34.51
C SER A 21 20.48 -4.65 -34.25
N ALA A 22 19.34 -4.84 -33.61
CA ALA A 22 18.67 -5.98 -33.06
C ALA A 22 17.17 -5.67 -33.22
N VAL A 23 16.34 -6.69 -33.46
CA VAL A 23 14.90 -6.51 -33.33
C VAL A 23 14.63 -6.10 -31.89
N ASP A 24 13.88 -5.01 -31.70
CA ASP A 24 13.37 -4.61 -30.39
C ASP A 24 12.50 -5.78 -29.91
N ALA A 25 13.07 -6.65 -29.08
CA ALA A 25 12.34 -7.68 -28.41
C ALA A 25 11.49 -6.96 -27.37
N ALA A 26 10.31 -6.51 -27.80
CA ALA A 26 9.26 -6.04 -26.92
C ALA A 26 9.15 -7.05 -25.78
N GLN A 27 9.54 -6.62 -24.58
CA GLN A 27 9.40 -7.44 -23.38
C GLN A 27 7.93 -7.89 -23.32
N PRO A 28 7.67 -9.19 -23.06
CA PRO A 28 6.30 -9.65 -22.89
C PRO A 28 5.64 -8.79 -21.80
N PRO A 29 4.35 -8.46 -21.95
CA PRO A 29 3.64 -7.71 -20.92
C PRO A 29 3.81 -8.45 -19.58
N ALA A 30 4.13 -7.69 -18.54
CA ALA A 30 4.16 -8.19 -17.17
C ALA A 30 2.89 -9.02 -16.91
N PRO A 31 2.98 -10.15 -16.19
CA PRO A 31 1.84 -11.03 -15.98
C PRO A 31 0.65 -10.23 -15.46
N SER A 32 -0.48 -10.30 -16.17
CA SER A 32 -1.71 -9.64 -15.75
C SER A 32 -2.05 -10.11 -14.33
N ARG A 33 -2.32 -9.17 -13.42
CA ARG A 33 -2.85 -9.45 -12.07
C ARG A 33 -3.86 -10.58 -12.20
N LYS A 34 -3.62 -11.73 -11.55
CA LYS A 34 -4.64 -12.79 -11.47
C LYS A 34 -5.92 -12.13 -10.96
N ASP A 35 -7.02 -12.28 -11.70
CA ASP A 35 -8.38 -11.83 -11.36
C ASP A 35 -8.89 -12.53 -10.08
N THR A 36 -8.24 -12.26 -8.96
CA THR A 36 -8.58 -12.80 -7.66
C THR A 36 -9.19 -11.66 -6.88
N THR A 37 -10.49 -11.73 -6.63
CA THR A 37 -11.20 -10.77 -5.79
C THR A 37 -10.48 -10.66 -4.43
N PRO A 38 -10.07 -9.45 -4.00
CA PRO A 38 -9.45 -9.27 -2.70
C PRO A 38 -10.37 -9.79 -1.59
N LEU A 39 -9.79 -10.48 -0.61
CA LEU A 39 -10.53 -11.03 0.53
C LEU A 39 -10.32 -10.19 1.78
N ASN A 40 -11.33 -10.15 2.63
CA ASN A 40 -11.23 -9.64 3.99
C ASN A 40 -10.73 -10.70 4.98
N VAL A 41 -10.46 -10.29 6.22
CA VAL A 41 -9.98 -11.17 7.30
C VAL A 41 -10.94 -12.30 7.67
N LEU A 42 -12.18 -12.27 7.18
CA LEU A 42 -13.18 -13.31 7.34
C LEU A 42 -13.21 -14.32 6.17
N ASN A 43 -12.24 -14.25 5.25
CA ASN A 43 -12.20 -15.02 4.00
C ASN A 43 -13.39 -14.76 3.06
N GLN A 44 -13.99 -13.58 3.13
CA GLN A 44 -15.09 -13.15 2.25
C GLN A 44 -14.59 -12.04 1.30
N PRO A 45 -15.30 -11.74 0.21
CA PRO A 45 -14.96 -10.59 -0.64
C PRO A 45 -14.80 -9.29 0.17
N LEU A 46 -13.74 -8.55 -0.10
CA LEU A 46 -13.40 -7.31 0.59
C LEU A 46 -14.44 -6.23 0.29
N GLN A 47 -15.04 -5.67 1.34
CA GLN A 47 -15.98 -4.55 1.22
C GLN A 47 -15.25 -3.21 1.13
N SER A 48 -15.93 -2.19 0.60
CA SER A 48 -15.44 -0.81 0.63
C SER A 48 -15.38 -0.32 2.08
N CYS A 49 -14.28 0.36 2.43
CA CYS A 49 -14.09 0.97 3.74
C CYS A 49 -14.70 2.38 3.80
N SER A 50 -14.39 3.23 2.82
CA SER A 50 -14.93 4.60 2.71
C SER A 50 -14.82 5.14 1.29
N LYS A 51 -15.80 5.94 0.87
CA LYS A 51 -15.75 6.73 -0.38
C LYS A 51 -15.74 8.24 -0.13
N ALA A 52 -16.02 8.66 1.09
CA ALA A 52 -16.03 10.06 1.51
C ALA A 52 -15.69 10.12 3.02
N PRO A 53 -14.42 10.40 3.39
CA PRO A 53 -13.29 10.66 2.50
C PRO A 53 -12.84 9.40 1.72
N LEU A 54 -12.36 9.57 0.49
CA LEU A 54 -11.88 8.46 -0.34
C LEU A 54 -10.58 7.88 0.24
N THR A 55 -10.66 6.62 0.68
CA THR A 55 -9.56 5.92 1.36
C THR A 55 -8.88 4.89 0.46
N GLY A 56 -7.96 4.12 1.05
CA GLY A 56 -7.21 3.04 0.41
C GLY A 56 -5.90 3.54 -0.18
N TYR A 57 -4.84 2.73 -0.12
CA TYR A 57 -3.55 3.05 -0.75
C TYR A 57 -3.73 3.36 -2.24
N LEU A 58 -4.49 2.52 -2.93
CA LEU A 58 -4.87 2.67 -4.35
C LEU A 58 -5.93 3.77 -4.60
N ARG A 59 -6.43 4.44 -3.55
CA ARG A 59 -7.52 5.43 -3.61
C ARG A 59 -8.79 4.91 -4.32
N ASN A 60 -9.12 3.63 -4.13
CA ASN A 60 -10.33 2.99 -4.66
C ASN A 60 -11.45 2.85 -3.60
N GLY A 61 -11.22 3.35 -2.38
CA GLY A 61 -12.17 3.27 -1.27
C GLY A 61 -12.23 1.92 -0.56
N ALA A 62 -11.33 0.98 -0.88
CA ALA A 62 -11.17 -0.29 -0.18
C ALA A 62 -9.76 -0.39 0.42
N CYS A 63 -9.61 -1.18 1.48
CA CYS A 63 -8.30 -1.42 2.09
C CYS A 63 -7.56 -2.57 1.39
N GLU A 64 -7.58 -2.56 0.06
CA GLU A 64 -6.80 -3.47 -0.76
C GLU A 64 -5.31 -3.14 -0.61
N VAL A 65 -4.51 -4.16 -0.31
CA VAL A 65 -3.06 -4.03 -0.17
C VAL A 65 -2.45 -4.45 -1.51
N GLY A 66 -1.86 -3.49 -2.21
CA GLY A 66 -1.14 -3.74 -3.46
C GLY A 66 0.31 -4.15 -3.21
N ASP A 67 0.98 -4.68 -4.22
CA ASP A 67 2.35 -5.19 -4.12
C ASP A 67 3.37 -4.10 -3.67
N ASP A 68 3.12 -2.84 -4.06
CA ASP A 68 3.96 -1.69 -3.69
C ASP A 68 3.57 -1.03 -2.35
N ASP A 69 2.54 -1.54 -1.66
CA ASP A 69 2.08 -1.00 -0.38
C ASP A 69 2.87 -1.57 0.81
N ALA A 70 4.12 -1.11 0.96
CA ALA A 70 4.98 -1.50 2.07
C ALA A 70 4.38 -1.18 3.46
N GLY A 71 3.45 -0.22 3.54
CA GLY A 71 2.76 0.15 4.77
C GLY A 71 1.62 -0.81 5.15
N VAL A 72 1.17 -1.65 4.21
CA VAL A 72 0.03 -2.55 4.38
C VAL A 72 -1.18 -1.78 4.91
N HIS A 73 -1.71 -0.84 4.11
CA HIS A 73 -2.92 -0.06 4.42
C HIS A 73 -4.19 -0.92 4.32
N GLY A 74 -4.21 -2.02 5.07
CA GLY A 74 -5.22 -3.07 5.01
C GLY A 74 -6.28 -3.00 6.11
N VAL A 75 -6.08 -2.22 7.18
CA VAL A 75 -7.02 -2.16 8.31
C VAL A 75 -8.05 -1.05 8.08
N CYS A 76 -9.32 -1.40 7.90
CA CYS A 76 -10.39 -0.40 7.88
C CYS A 76 -10.75 0.00 9.30
N ALA A 77 -10.25 1.14 9.75
CA ALA A 77 -10.42 1.65 11.09
C ALA A 77 -11.40 2.82 11.14
N VAL A 78 -12.19 2.89 12.22
CA VAL A 78 -13.05 4.03 12.55
C VAL A 78 -12.25 4.99 13.42
N MET A 79 -11.94 6.16 12.85
CA MET A 79 -11.11 7.15 13.50
C MET A 79 -11.73 7.61 14.82
N ASN A 80 -10.89 7.78 15.84
CA ASN A 80 -11.29 8.38 17.10
C ASN A 80 -10.20 9.34 17.58
N ALA A 81 -10.55 10.25 18.49
CA ALA A 81 -9.64 11.30 18.93
C ALA A 81 -8.36 10.76 19.59
N ARG A 82 -8.45 9.66 20.36
CA ARG A 82 -7.30 9.05 21.04
C ARG A 82 -6.30 8.46 20.05
N PHE A 83 -6.80 7.71 19.06
CA PHE A 83 -5.95 7.16 17.99
C PHE A 83 -5.32 8.27 17.15
N LEU A 84 -6.10 9.30 16.74
CA LEU A 84 -5.59 10.41 15.92
C LEU A 84 -4.49 11.20 16.65
N ALA A 85 -4.66 11.47 17.94
CA ALA A 85 -3.62 12.11 18.76
C ALA A 85 -2.39 11.21 18.91
N PHE A 86 -2.60 9.92 19.20
CA PHE A 86 -1.52 8.95 19.32
C PHE A 86 -0.71 8.85 18.03
N THR A 87 -1.34 8.54 16.90
CA THR A 87 -0.63 8.35 15.62
C THR A 87 0.14 9.59 15.21
N LYS A 88 -0.40 10.79 15.46
CA LYS A 88 0.29 12.06 15.24
C LYS A 88 1.54 12.20 16.11
N SER A 89 1.45 11.86 17.39
CA SER A 89 2.62 11.85 18.30
C SER A 89 3.70 10.86 17.89
N GLN A 90 3.33 9.82 17.13
CA GLN A 90 4.22 8.80 16.59
C GLN A 90 4.70 9.10 15.16
N GLY A 91 4.59 10.37 14.72
CA GLY A 91 5.07 10.84 13.41
C GLY A 91 4.16 10.50 12.23
N ASN A 92 2.95 9.99 12.45
CA ASN A 92 1.95 9.74 11.39
C ASN A 92 0.72 10.61 11.60
N ASP A 93 0.80 11.87 11.14
CA ASP A 93 -0.28 12.84 11.24
C ASP A 93 -1.40 12.54 10.24
N LEU A 94 -2.52 12.01 10.73
CA LEU A 94 -3.72 11.77 9.96
C LEU A 94 -4.76 12.89 10.08
N THR A 95 -4.42 14.03 10.71
CA THR A 95 -5.37 15.12 10.99
C THR A 95 -5.15 16.35 10.11
N THR A 96 -3.89 16.62 9.74
CA THR A 96 -3.55 17.76 8.88
C THR A 96 -3.87 17.44 7.41
N PRO A 97 -4.70 18.26 6.72
CA PRO A 97 -4.93 18.10 5.29
C PRO A 97 -3.64 18.27 4.48
N ASN A 98 -3.47 17.46 3.44
CA ASN A 98 -2.38 17.59 2.47
C ASN A 98 -2.95 17.60 1.03
N PRO A 99 -3.13 18.79 0.42
CA PRO A 99 -3.65 18.92 -0.93
C PRO A 99 -2.81 18.20 -2.00
N GLY A 100 -1.49 18.15 -1.83
CA GLY A 100 -0.56 17.51 -2.78
C GLY A 100 -0.77 16.00 -2.92
N THR A 101 -1.26 15.34 -1.88
CA THR A 101 -1.57 13.89 -1.88
C THR A 101 -3.07 13.61 -1.90
N ARG A 102 -3.90 14.66 -2.08
CA ARG A 102 -5.36 14.60 -1.98
C ARG A 102 -5.84 13.99 -0.65
N PHE A 103 -5.10 14.22 0.42
CA PHE A 103 -5.46 13.76 1.75
C PHE A 103 -6.25 14.86 2.49
N PRO A 104 -7.51 14.60 2.90
CA PRO A 104 -8.37 15.65 3.44
C PRO A 104 -8.10 16.02 4.91
N GLY A 105 -7.29 15.22 5.62
CA GLY A 105 -7.23 15.25 7.08
C GLY A 105 -8.48 14.62 7.70
N LEU A 106 -8.28 13.74 8.67
CA LEU A 106 -9.35 12.91 9.22
C LEU A 106 -9.90 13.43 10.52
N LYS A 107 -11.17 13.11 10.76
CA LYS A 107 -11.93 13.44 11.97
C LYS A 107 -12.44 12.17 12.66
N PRO A 108 -12.74 12.22 13.96
CA PRO A 108 -13.43 11.13 14.63
C PRO A 108 -14.72 10.73 13.91
N GLY A 109 -14.96 9.42 13.81
CA GLY A 109 -16.10 8.82 13.11
C GLY A 109 -15.84 8.47 11.64
N GLU A 110 -14.84 9.08 11.00
CA GLU A 110 -14.50 8.76 9.61
C GLU A 110 -13.80 7.40 9.51
N HIS A 111 -14.00 6.72 8.39
CA HIS A 111 -13.38 5.43 8.12
C HIS A 111 -12.12 5.63 7.27
N TRP A 112 -11.03 4.97 7.62
CA TRP A 112 -9.78 5.06 6.88
C TRP A 112 -8.99 3.75 6.89
N CYS A 113 -8.24 3.53 5.81
CA CYS A 113 -7.36 2.38 5.67
C CYS A 113 -6.02 2.73 6.32
N VAL A 114 -5.78 2.14 7.49
CA VAL A 114 -4.59 2.37 8.30
C VAL A 114 -3.59 1.26 8.06
N CYS A 115 -2.30 1.61 8.06
CA CYS A 115 -1.19 0.65 8.04
C CYS A 115 -1.33 -0.38 9.16
N ALA A 116 -1.17 -1.67 8.85
CA ALA A 116 -1.27 -2.74 9.84
C ALA A 116 -0.35 -2.51 11.05
N GLY A 117 0.91 -2.14 10.82
CA GLY A 117 1.86 -1.84 11.89
C GLY A 117 1.46 -0.63 12.73
N ARG A 118 0.82 0.39 12.14
CA ARG A 118 0.34 1.56 12.90
C ARG A 118 -0.84 1.20 13.80
N TRP A 119 -1.72 0.33 13.32
CA TRP A 119 -2.82 -0.19 14.12
C TRP A 119 -2.30 -1.06 15.28
N GLN A 120 -1.31 -1.93 15.04
CA GLN A 120 -0.67 -2.73 16.10
C GLN A 120 -0.04 -1.85 17.19
N GLN A 121 0.72 -0.82 16.82
CA GLN A 121 1.30 0.10 17.81
C GLN A 121 0.24 0.78 18.68
N ALA A 122 -0.91 1.12 18.08
CA ALA A 122 -2.02 1.69 18.83
C ALA A 122 -2.69 0.66 19.75
N LEU A 123 -2.73 -0.62 19.35
CA LEU A 123 -3.20 -1.73 20.19
C LEU A 123 -2.31 -1.89 21.41
N ASP A 124 -0.99 -1.94 21.22
CA ASP A 124 0.00 -2.07 22.29
C ASP A 124 -0.07 -0.89 23.27
N ALA A 125 -0.36 0.31 22.77
CA ALA A 125 -0.57 1.51 23.57
C ALA A 125 -1.98 1.64 24.19
N GLY A 126 -2.88 0.66 23.99
CA GLY A 126 -4.23 0.66 24.55
C GLY A 126 -5.17 1.72 23.96
N VAL A 127 -4.88 2.19 22.74
CA VAL A 127 -5.63 3.25 22.03
C VAL A 127 -6.02 2.86 20.60
N ALA A 128 -5.99 1.56 20.27
CA ALA A 128 -6.42 1.06 18.97
C ALA A 128 -7.83 1.54 18.62
N PRO A 129 -8.05 2.07 17.40
CA PRO A 129 -9.37 2.41 16.92
C PRO A 129 -10.19 1.15 16.65
N LYS A 130 -11.51 1.32 16.64
CA LYS A 130 -12.43 0.25 16.22
C LYS A 130 -12.21 -0.12 14.75
N VAL A 131 -12.51 -1.36 14.39
CA VAL A 131 -12.24 -1.94 13.06
C VAL A 131 -13.54 -2.42 12.39
N VAL A 132 -13.60 -2.32 11.07
CA VAL A 132 -14.62 -2.98 10.24
C VAL A 132 -13.98 -4.22 9.60
N LEU A 133 -14.27 -5.41 10.13
CA LEU A 133 -13.67 -6.67 9.69
C LEU A 133 -14.01 -6.98 8.24
N LYS A 134 -15.24 -6.73 7.79
CA LYS A 134 -15.65 -6.99 6.41
C LYS A 134 -14.92 -6.12 5.37
N ALA A 135 -14.37 -4.98 5.80
CA ALA A 135 -13.61 -4.04 4.98
C ALA A 135 -12.09 -4.05 5.29
N THR A 136 -11.62 -4.98 6.14
CA THR A 136 -10.21 -5.13 6.50
C THR A 136 -9.60 -6.28 5.70
N SER A 137 -8.53 -6.01 4.94
CA SER A 137 -7.90 -6.98 4.04
C SER A 137 -7.33 -8.17 4.79
N LYS A 138 -7.49 -9.36 4.21
CA LYS A 138 -6.91 -10.61 4.73
C LYS A 138 -5.39 -10.52 4.92
N GLN A 139 -4.70 -9.71 4.10
CA GLN A 139 -3.24 -9.60 4.13
C GLN A 139 -2.70 -9.06 5.47
N VAL A 140 -3.51 -8.33 6.25
CA VAL A 140 -3.07 -7.84 7.56
C VAL A 140 -2.78 -8.98 8.54
N LEU A 141 -3.36 -10.18 8.33
CA LEU A 141 -3.17 -11.36 9.17
C LEU A 141 -1.77 -11.96 9.08
N ASN A 142 -0.94 -11.49 8.14
CA ASN A 142 0.49 -11.80 8.12
C ASN A 142 1.24 -11.14 9.30
N SER A 143 0.61 -10.17 9.97
CA SER A 143 1.23 -9.36 11.04
C SER A 143 0.33 -9.10 12.25
N LEU A 144 -0.99 -9.26 12.11
CA LEU A 144 -1.98 -9.02 13.17
C LEU A 144 -2.75 -10.30 13.49
N PHE A 145 -3.15 -10.47 14.75
CA PHE A 145 -4.03 -11.56 15.12
C PHE A 145 -5.50 -11.22 14.82
N LEU A 146 -6.22 -12.17 14.23
CA LEU A 146 -7.65 -12.01 13.96
C LEU A 146 -8.45 -11.73 15.25
N ASP A 147 -8.09 -12.38 16.35
CA ASP A 147 -8.75 -12.19 17.64
C ASP A 147 -8.63 -10.74 18.15
N ASP A 148 -7.47 -10.10 17.94
CA ASP A 148 -7.26 -8.71 18.33
C ASP A 148 -8.13 -7.77 17.51
N LEU A 149 -8.20 -7.98 16.19
CA LEU A 149 -9.10 -7.23 15.32
C LEU A 149 -10.56 -7.46 15.72
N ALA A 150 -10.94 -8.70 16.04
CA ALA A 150 -12.30 -9.07 16.41
C ALA A 150 -12.75 -8.42 17.73
N ARG A 151 -11.88 -8.34 18.74
CA ARG A 151 -12.15 -7.62 20.00
C ARG A 151 -12.40 -6.12 19.78
N HIS A 152 -11.90 -5.56 18.68
CA HIS A 152 -12.07 -4.16 18.30
C HIS A 152 -13.11 -3.94 17.20
N ALA A 153 -13.80 -4.99 16.76
CA ALA A 153 -14.74 -4.91 15.66
C ALA A 153 -16.02 -4.12 16.02
N ILE A 154 -16.56 -3.38 15.04
CA ILE A 154 -17.94 -2.86 15.09
C ILE A 154 -18.93 -3.72 14.30
N ASP A 155 -18.42 -4.70 13.55
CA ASP A 155 -19.16 -5.70 12.78
C ASP A 155 -18.73 -7.14 13.15
N PRO A 156 -18.76 -7.53 14.45
CA PRO A 156 -18.25 -8.83 14.89
C PRO A 156 -19.03 -9.98 14.22
N PRO A 157 -18.35 -11.02 13.69
CA PRO A 157 -19.02 -12.17 13.13
C PRO A 157 -19.59 -13.06 14.23
N LYS A 158 -20.59 -13.88 13.89
CA LYS A 158 -21.12 -14.91 14.82
C LYS A 158 -20.08 -15.94 15.24
N ARG A 159 -19.11 -16.21 14.36
CA ARG A 159 -17.98 -17.12 14.57
C ARG A 159 -16.80 -16.61 13.75
N LEU A 160 -15.61 -16.60 14.33
CA LEU A 160 -14.39 -16.33 13.58
C LEU A 160 -14.02 -17.55 12.71
N PRO A 161 -13.52 -17.34 11.48
CA PRO A 161 -13.00 -18.44 10.67
C PRO A 161 -11.83 -19.11 11.39
N GLU A 162 -11.80 -20.44 11.31
CA GLU A 162 -10.69 -21.23 11.81
C GLU A 162 -9.42 -20.83 11.04
N GLN A 163 -8.44 -20.30 11.77
CA GLN A 163 -7.15 -19.96 11.17
C GLN A 163 -6.38 -21.27 11.01
N PRO A 164 -5.75 -21.52 9.85
CA PRO A 164 -4.82 -22.63 9.73
C PRO A 164 -3.78 -22.50 10.85
N MET A 165 -3.67 -23.53 11.70
CA MET A 165 -2.60 -23.58 12.69
C MET A 165 -1.28 -23.40 11.93
N PRO A 166 -0.41 -22.44 12.30
CA PRO A 166 0.87 -22.30 11.62
C PRO A 166 1.66 -23.59 11.80
N SER A 167 2.01 -24.23 10.68
CA SER A 167 2.99 -25.32 10.68
C SER A 167 4.31 -24.73 11.15
N ARG A 168 4.77 -25.17 12.32
CA ARG A 168 6.11 -24.86 12.84
C ARG A 168 7.19 -25.30 11.87
#